data_AF-A0A846YTX4-F1
#
_entry.id   AF-A0A846YTX4-F1
#
_cell.length_a   1.000
_cell.length_b   1.000
_cell.length_c   1.000
_cell.angle_alpha   90.00
_cell.angle_beta   90.00
_cell.angle_gamma   90.00
#
_symmetry.space_group_name_H-M   'P 1'
#
loop_
_entity.id
_entity.type
_entity.pdbx_description
1 polymer ?
#
loop_
_entity_poly.entity_id
_entity_poly.type
_entity_poly.pdbx_seq_one_letter_code
_entity_poly.pdbx_strand_id
1 'polypeptide(L)'
;MSRYATAVDLRRALEARLRQRADESGTDLSRLRRVAVFDRIAARLSAAERGWVLKGGASLEFRLGARARATKDIDLALPDGPCDGDDLREELIETLAVDVDGVNPLKVWRRSMPLRSRRSRLSWPSSSR
;
A
#
# COMPACT_ATOMS: atom_id res chain seq x y z
N MET A 1 23.67 0.84 -10.22
CA MET A 1 22.42 0.26 -10.75
C MET A 1 21.78 1.26 -11.70
N SER A 2 21.52 0.87 -12.96
CA SER A 2 20.84 1.76 -13.92
C SER A 2 19.38 1.95 -13.49
N ARG A 3 18.90 3.20 -13.45
CA ARG A 3 17.48 3.49 -13.22
C ARG A 3 16.68 3.11 -14.46
N TYR A 4 15.44 2.65 -14.26
CA TYR A 4 14.50 2.44 -15.36
C TYR A 4 14.00 3.77 -15.89
N ALA A 5 13.93 3.91 -17.22
CA ALA A 5 13.48 5.15 -17.87
C ALA A 5 11.99 5.44 -17.63
N THR A 6 11.16 4.39 -17.50
CA THR A 6 9.73 4.53 -17.24
C THR A 6 9.25 3.58 -16.14
N ALA A 7 8.11 3.92 -15.52
CA ALA A 7 7.43 3.05 -14.57
C ALA A 7 6.95 1.72 -15.23
N VAL A 8 6.69 1.73 -16.54
CA VAL A 8 6.32 0.53 -17.29
C VAL A 8 7.49 -0.43 -17.38
N ASP A 9 8.70 0.08 -17.63
CA ASP A 9 9.91 -0.73 -17.72
C ASP A 9 10.29 -1.32 -16.36
N LEU A 10 10.16 -0.53 -15.29
CA LEU A 10 10.31 -1.05 -13.92
C LEU A 10 9.31 -2.18 -13.66
N ARG A 11 8.03 -1.97 -13.98
CA ARG A 11 6.99 -2.99 -13.74
C ARG A 11 7.29 -4.29 -14.50
N ARG A 12 7.68 -4.19 -15.79
CA ARG A 12 8.07 -5.36 -16.60
C ARG A 12 9.25 -6.08 -15.98
N ALA A 13 10.28 -5.34 -15.58
CA ALA A 13 11.49 -5.89 -15.02
C ALA A 13 11.29 -6.51 -13.63
N LEU A 14 10.40 -5.95 -12.80
CA LEU A 14 9.97 -6.51 -11.53
C LEU A 14 9.21 -7.82 -11.75
N GLU A 15 8.22 -7.80 -12.64
CA GLU A 15 7.40 -8.97 -12.96
C GLU A 15 8.24 -10.14 -13.51
N ALA A 16 9.21 -9.86 -14.38
CA ALA A 16 10.14 -10.87 -14.88
C ALA A 16 10.96 -11.53 -13.74
N ARG A 17 11.48 -10.74 -12.80
CA ARG A 17 12.22 -11.25 -11.63
C ARG A 17 11.35 -12.06 -10.69
N LEU A 18 10.10 -11.64 -10.47
CA LEU A 18 9.16 -12.39 -9.63
C LEU A 18 8.80 -13.75 -10.24
N ARG A 19 8.63 -13.82 -11.57
CA ARG A 19 8.40 -15.09 -12.28
C ARG A 19 9.59 -16.03 -12.16
N GLN A 20 10.79 -15.53 -12.47
CA GLN A 20 12.02 -16.32 -12.32
C GLN A 20 12.14 -16.88 -10.90
N ARG A 21 11.90 -16.07 -9.87
CA ARG A 21 11.95 -16.52 -8.48
C ARG A 21 10.85 -17.52 -8.13
N ALA A 22 9.65 -17.39 -8.71
CA ALA A 22 8.57 -18.35 -8.55
C ALA A 22 8.99 -19.72 -9.09
N ASP A 23 9.55 -19.74 -10.29
CA ASP A 23 10.01 -20.95 -10.98
C ASP A 23 11.16 -21.62 -10.22
N GLU A 24 12.14 -20.85 -9.75
CA GLU A 24 13.31 -21.36 -9.00
C GLU A 24 12.94 -21.93 -7.62
N SER A 25 11.95 -21.35 -6.94
CA SER A 25 11.60 -21.70 -5.56
C SER A 25 10.37 -22.58 -5.42
N GLY A 26 9.62 -22.82 -6.51
CA GLY A 26 8.30 -23.46 -6.47
C GLY A 26 7.24 -22.66 -5.70
N THR A 27 7.51 -21.39 -5.37
CA THR A 27 6.58 -20.53 -4.63
C THR A 27 5.54 -19.96 -5.59
N ASP A 28 4.28 -19.90 -5.16
CA ASP A 28 3.22 -19.23 -5.92
C ASP A 28 3.58 -17.78 -6.25
N LEU A 29 3.48 -17.42 -7.54
CA LEU A 29 3.79 -16.08 -8.03
C LEU A 29 2.93 -15.00 -7.37
N SER A 30 1.67 -15.29 -7.05
CA SER A 30 0.78 -14.32 -6.40
C SER A 30 1.22 -14.03 -4.97
N ARG A 31 1.77 -15.02 -4.26
CA ARG A 31 2.43 -14.82 -2.96
C ARG A 31 3.64 -13.90 -3.09
N LEU A 32 4.53 -14.14 -4.06
CA LEU A 32 5.71 -13.29 -4.26
C LEU A 32 5.34 -11.84 -4.61
N ARG A 33 4.32 -11.64 -5.46
CA ARG A 33 3.77 -10.30 -5.75
C ARG A 33 3.26 -9.61 -4.50
N ARG A 34 2.54 -10.33 -3.63
CA ARG A 34 2.01 -9.76 -2.39
C ARG A 34 3.13 -9.37 -1.42
N VAL A 35 4.12 -10.23 -1.23
CA VAL A 35 5.31 -9.92 -0.41
C VAL A 35 6.00 -8.66 -0.95
N ALA A 36 6.17 -8.55 -2.27
CA ALA A 36 6.75 -7.34 -2.86
C ALA A 36 5.91 -6.09 -2.57
N VAL A 37 4.57 -6.15 -2.64
CA VAL A 37 3.71 -5.01 -2.28
C VAL A 37 3.81 -4.66 -0.80
N PHE A 38 3.77 -5.67 0.08
CA PHE A 38 3.85 -5.47 1.53
C PHE A 38 5.18 -4.84 1.93
N ASP A 39 6.28 -5.29 1.34
CA ASP A 39 7.62 -4.73 1.58
C ASP A 39 7.65 -3.23 1.23
N ARG A 40 7.02 -2.85 0.11
CA ARG A 40 6.91 -1.45 -0.32
C ARG A 40 5.97 -0.62 0.55
N ILE A 41 4.95 -1.23 1.16
CA ILE A 41 4.11 -0.55 2.16
C ILE A 41 4.92 -0.34 3.43
N ALA A 42 5.59 -1.37 3.94
CA ALA A 42 6.41 -1.30 5.15
C ALA A 42 7.51 -0.24 5.05
N ALA A 43 8.19 -0.15 3.91
CA ALA A 43 9.20 0.88 3.66
C ALA A 43 8.63 2.32 3.78
N ARG A 44 7.42 2.56 3.26
CA ARG A 44 6.76 3.88 3.36
C ARG A 44 6.29 4.19 4.77
N LEU A 45 5.67 3.21 5.43
CA LEU A 45 5.25 3.35 6.82
C LEU A 45 6.44 3.66 7.74
N SER A 46 7.58 3.00 7.52
CA SER A 46 8.80 3.22 8.28
C SER A 46 9.42 4.60 8.04
N ALA A 47 9.23 5.19 6.87
CA ALA A 47 9.77 6.51 6.53
C ALA A 47 8.89 7.67 6.99
N ALA A 48 7.62 7.43 7.32
CA ALA A 48 6.65 8.49 7.60
C ALA A 48 6.80 9.12 8.99
N GLU A 49 7.64 8.58 9.88
CA GLU A 49 7.84 9.08 11.26
C GLU A 49 6.54 9.22 12.09
N ARG A 50 5.42 8.60 11.67
CA ARG A 50 4.11 8.67 12.34
C ARG A 50 3.88 7.60 13.42
N GLY A 51 4.77 6.61 13.54
CA GLY A 51 4.61 5.53 14.53
C GLY A 51 3.66 4.40 14.11
N TRP A 52 3.50 4.17 12.81
CA TRP A 52 2.74 3.03 12.29
C TRP A 52 3.30 1.69 12.78
N VAL A 53 2.42 0.80 13.26
CA VAL A 53 2.77 -0.52 13.77
C VAL A 53 2.17 -1.60 12.88
N LEU A 54 3.04 -2.46 12.31
CA LEU A 54 2.62 -3.67 11.59
C LEU A 54 2.30 -4.81 12.56
N LYS A 55 1.15 -5.45 12.36
CA LYS A 55 0.64 -6.54 13.20
C LYS A 55 0.24 -7.75 12.35
N GLY A 56 -0.32 -8.74 13.03
CA GLY A 56 -1.00 -9.88 12.42
C GLY A 56 -0.11 -10.78 11.56
N GLY A 57 -0.73 -11.46 10.59
CA GLY A 57 -0.07 -12.49 9.78
C GLY A 57 1.08 -11.95 8.93
N ALA A 58 0.95 -10.72 8.43
CA ALA A 58 1.98 -10.10 7.60
C ALA A 58 3.29 -9.90 8.38
N SER A 59 3.21 -9.51 9.66
CA SER A 59 4.39 -9.38 10.53
C SER A 59 5.16 -10.70 10.68
N LEU A 60 4.45 -11.83 10.72
CA LEU A 60 5.06 -13.16 10.79
C LEU A 60 5.65 -13.58 9.45
N GLU A 61 5.02 -13.23 8.32
CA GLU A 61 5.62 -13.48 7.00
C GLU A 61 6.93 -12.72 6.81
N PHE A 62 7.04 -11.47 7.29
CA PHE A 62 8.32 -10.76 7.25
C PHE A 62 9.40 -11.41 8.12
N ARG A 63 9.02 -11.90 9.31
CA ARG A 63 9.98 -12.50 10.25
C ARG A 63 10.40 -13.92 9.87
N LEU A 64 9.48 -14.72 9.36
CA LEU A 64 9.67 -16.18 9.17
C LEU A 64 9.70 -16.59 7.70
N GLY A 65 9.41 -15.68 6.77
CA GLY A 65 9.42 -15.94 5.34
C GLY A 65 8.52 -17.10 4.95
N ALA A 66 9.06 -18.03 4.15
CA ALA A 66 8.32 -19.18 3.62
C ALA A 66 7.75 -20.12 4.71
N ARG A 67 8.25 -20.04 5.96
CA ARG A 67 7.77 -20.85 7.09
C ARG A 67 6.45 -20.34 7.67
N ALA A 68 6.06 -19.09 7.40
CA ALA A 68 4.77 -18.57 7.81
C ALA A 68 3.67 -18.96 6.81
N ARG A 69 2.43 -19.11 7.32
CA ARG A 69 1.23 -19.23 6.49
C ARG A 69 1.07 -17.96 5.65
N ALA A 70 0.74 -18.12 4.37
CA ALA A 70 0.41 -16.98 3.51
C ALA A 70 -0.83 -16.24 4.04
N THR A 71 -0.74 -14.92 4.18
CA THR A 71 -1.85 -14.01 4.48
C THR A 71 -2.15 -13.12 3.27
N LYS A 72 -3.40 -12.71 3.12
CA LYS A 72 -3.81 -11.73 2.09
C LYS A 72 -3.89 -10.31 2.65
N ASP A 73 -3.95 -10.20 3.96
CA ASP A 73 -4.25 -8.96 4.67
C ASP A 73 -2.99 -8.38 5.32
N ILE A 74 -3.01 -7.05 5.50
CA ILE A 74 -2.01 -6.31 6.25
C ILE A 74 -2.71 -5.61 7.43
N ASP A 75 -2.33 -5.99 8.63
CA ASP A 75 -2.92 -5.43 9.85
C ASP A 75 -2.05 -4.29 10.37
N LEU A 76 -2.61 -3.09 10.45
CA LEU A 76 -1.90 -1.89 10.87
C LEU A 76 -2.57 -1.27 12.10
N ALA A 77 -1.77 -0.59 12.92
CA ALA A 77 -2.27 0.28 13.97
C ALA A 77 -1.45 1.55 14.03
N LEU A 78 -2.10 2.65 14.41
CA LEU A 78 -1.49 3.94 14.68
C LEU A 78 -1.91 4.37 16.09
N PRO A 79 -1.10 4.11 17.13
CA PRO A 79 -1.51 4.30 18.53
C PRO A 79 -1.94 5.74 18.85
N ASP A 80 -1.20 6.72 18.35
CA ASP A 80 -1.49 8.15 18.53
C ASP A 80 -2.25 8.73 17.32
N GLY A 81 -2.97 7.87 16.59
CA GLY A 81 -3.70 8.20 15.38
C GLY A 81 -5.13 8.69 15.64
N PRO A 82 -5.84 9.10 14.57
CA PRO A 82 -7.25 9.43 14.65
C PRO A 82 -8.09 8.25 15.17
N CYS A 83 -9.08 8.54 16.02
CA CYS A 83 -10.05 7.55 16.48
C CYS A 83 -11.13 7.25 15.42
N ASP A 84 -11.35 8.17 14.48
CA ASP A 84 -12.29 8.01 13.39
C ASP A 84 -11.66 7.22 12.22
N GLY A 85 -12.45 6.33 11.64
CA GLY A 85 -11.98 5.42 10.59
C GLY A 85 -11.68 6.13 9.26
N ASP A 86 -12.43 7.18 8.92
CA ASP A 86 -12.21 7.93 7.67
C ASP A 86 -10.94 8.78 7.80
N ASP A 87 -10.75 9.44 8.95
CA ASP A 87 -9.54 10.21 9.23
C ASP A 87 -8.28 9.31 9.26
N LEU A 88 -8.36 8.13 9.88
CA LEU A 88 -7.27 7.15 9.88
C LEU A 88 -6.95 6.64 8.47
N ARG A 89 -7.98 6.47 7.63
CA ARG A 89 -7.81 6.07 6.23
C ARG A 89 -7.12 7.17 5.42
N GLU A 90 -7.48 8.43 5.59
CA GLU A 90 -6.82 9.54 4.90
C GLU A 90 -5.34 9.67 5.35
N GLU A 91 -5.06 9.56 6.66
CA GLU A 91 -3.70 9.52 7.19
C GLU A 91 -2.87 8.38 6.57
N LEU A 92 -3.47 7.19 6.39
CA LEU A 92 -2.82 6.07 5.71
C LEU A 92 -2.54 6.41 4.23
N ILE A 93 -3.49 7.00 3.52
CA ILE A 93 -3.31 7.37 2.10
C ILE A 93 -2.18 8.39 1.95
N GLU A 94 -2.14 9.40 2.82
CA GLU A 94 -1.10 10.43 2.82
C GLU A 94 0.27 9.83 3.13
N THR A 95 0.35 8.99 4.16
CA THR A 95 1.56 8.23 4.49
C THR A 95 2.06 7.41 3.29
N LEU A 96 1.18 6.67 2.62
CA LEU A 96 1.55 5.82 1.50
C LEU A 96 1.82 6.61 0.20
N ALA A 97 1.50 7.90 0.17
CA ALA A 97 1.82 8.77 -0.96
C ALA A 97 3.29 9.23 -0.99
N VAL A 98 4.00 9.07 0.12
CA VAL A 98 5.44 9.34 0.18
C VAL A 98 6.19 8.35 -0.71
N ASP A 99 6.96 8.89 -1.65
CA ASP A 99 7.79 8.12 -2.56
C ASP A 99 9.21 8.04 -2.01
N VAL A 100 9.49 6.97 -1.26
CA VAL A 100 10.78 6.74 -0.62
C VAL A 100 11.88 6.32 -1.60
N ASP A 101 11.56 6.01 -2.86
CA ASP A 101 12.52 5.48 -3.84
C ASP A 101 12.61 6.28 -5.15
N GLY A 102 11.90 7.40 -5.24
CA GLY A 102 11.86 8.25 -6.43
C GLY A 102 11.14 7.64 -7.64
N VAL A 103 10.32 6.59 -7.43
CA VAL A 103 9.39 6.07 -8.43
C VAL A 103 7.97 6.21 -7.87
N ASN A 104 7.27 7.27 -8.25
CA ASN A 104 5.94 7.58 -7.72
C ASN A 104 4.83 6.86 -8.52
N PRO A 105 4.25 5.73 -8.05
CA PRO A 105 3.14 5.06 -8.73
C PRO A 105 1.81 5.83 -8.62
N LEU A 106 1.62 6.65 -7.58
CA LEU A 106 0.37 7.38 -7.35
C LEU A 106 0.22 8.59 -8.28
N LYS A 107 1.33 9.16 -8.77
CA LYS A 107 1.31 10.21 -9.80
C LYS A 107 0.80 9.68 -11.15
N VAL A 108 0.99 8.39 -11.43
CA VAL A 108 0.42 7.72 -12.61
C VAL A 108 -1.08 7.47 -12.42
N TRP A 109 -1.52 7.13 -11.20
CA TRP A 109 -2.93 6.83 -10.92
C TRP A 109 -3.84 8.07 -10.87
N ARG A 110 -3.33 9.23 -10.42
CA ARG A 110 -4.10 10.50 -10.48
C ARG A 110 -4.45 10.95 -11.90
N ARG A 111 -3.73 10.49 -12.92
CA ARG A 111 -3.92 10.90 -14.32
C ARG A 111 -5.08 10.18 -15.02
N SER A 112 -5.63 9.12 -14.41
CA SER A 112 -6.66 8.26 -15.01
C SER A 112 -8.01 8.25 -14.29
N MET A 113 -8.22 9.13 -13.29
CA MET A 113 -9.54 9.32 -12.70
C MET A 113 -10.21 10.58 -13.25
N PRO A 114 -11.32 10.49 -13.99
CA PRO A 114 -12.15 11.64 -14.24
C PRO A 114 -12.80 12.06 -12.92
N LEU A 115 -12.36 13.17 -12.36
CA LEU A 115 -13.02 13.84 -11.25
C LEU A 115 -14.41 14.32 -11.71
N ARG A 116 -15.45 13.54 -11.41
CA ARG A 116 -16.84 14.02 -11.23
C ARG A 116 -17.24 13.69 -9.81
N SER A 117 -17.93 14.52 -9.04
CA SER A 117 -18.21 15.96 -9.07
C SER A 117 -18.79 16.27 -7.69
N ARG A 118 -18.36 17.37 -7.08
CA ARG A 118 -19.03 18.20 -6.06
C ARG A 118 -20.18 17.53 -5.26
N ARG A 119 -19.96 17.23 -3.98
CA ARG A 119 -21.05 17.29 -2.98
C ARG A 119 -21.15 18.73 -2.49
N SER A 120 -22.19 19.42 -2.93
CA SER A 120 -22.64 20.67 -2.31
C SER A 120 -23.35 20.37 -0.99
N ARG A 121 -23.02 21.21 -0.01
CA ARG A 121 -23.51 21.28 1.36
C ARG A 121 -25.04 21.38 1.49
N LEU A 122 -25.52 20.75 2.57
CA LEU A 122 -26.51 21.19 3.57
C LEU A 122 -27.84 21.82 3.12
N SER A 123 -28.94 21.16 3.50
CA SER A 123 -29.96 21.73 4.39
C SER A 123 -30.94 20.65 4.88
N TRP A 124 -31.03 20.46 6.19
CA TRP A 124 -32.18 19.81 6.84
C TRP A 124 -33.14 20.92 7.29
N PRO A 125 -34.45 20.85 7.03
CA PRO A 125 -35.42 21.65 7.76
C PRO A 125 -35.89 20.90 9.00
N SER A 126 -35.75 21.54 10.14
CA SER A 126 -36.32 21.17 11.42
C SER A 126 -37.81 21.54 11.51
N SER A 127 -38.56 20.66 12.20
CA SER A 127 -39.71 20.91 13.11
C SER A 127 -41.14 20.62 12.63
N SER A 128 -41.78 19.77 13.46
CA SER A 128 -43.16 19.83 14.00
C SER A 128 -44.37 19.55 13.10
N ARG A 129 -45.06 18.43 13.38
CA ARG A 129 -46.28 18.38 14.21
C ARG A 129 -46.50 16.97 14.76
#